data_AF-A0A927CFE8-F1
#
_entry.id   AF-A0A927CFE8-F1
#
_cell.length_a   1.000
_cell.length_b   1.000
_cell.length_c   1.000
_cell.angle_alpha   90.00
_cell.angle_beta   90.00
_cell.angle_gamma   90.00
#
_symmetry.space_group_name_H-M   'P 1'
#
loop_
_entity.id
_entity.type
_entity.pdbx_description
1 polymer ?
#
loop_
_entity_poly.entity_id
_entity_poly.type
_entity_poly.pdbx_seq_one_letter_code
_entity_poly.pdbx_strand_id
1 'polypeptide(L)'
;MTRTEGSVQYKGYDYFMPYWLGYPLSLPFVDKSTGKVAINNDAWKNVFQLMKSFEDIPGNQKSPSYAKAFTEDRTLAMVGTINLFPLLKQASSQGFRWNLAEFPSYKEKPHVAPPVDLHEMMVSRTSEFKEEAVRVIEVVTSEEVQLISARKTGRGSALDNRQIEEQLGADIPYLHGKNIAAIFKSKPAPVRDETKTDDQIKRIIDRNFAQVRNGTIDINTFMRQSEEEANKWIEAEKNK
;
A
#
# COMPACT_ATOMS: atom_id res chain seq x y z
N MET A 1 -14.43 -17.01 3.31
CA MET A 1 -14.03 -15.61 3.01
C MET A 1 -14.74 -15.05 1.77
N THR A 2 -15.41 -15.90 0.98
CA THR A 2 -16.20 -15.52 -0.19
C THR A 2 -17.61 -16.08 -0.04
N ARG A 3 -18.60 -15.49 -0.73
CA ARG A 3 -19.98 -15.99 -0.78
C ARG A 3 -20.59 -15.68 -2.14
N THR A 4 -21.27 -16.65 -2.72
CA THR A 4 -22.10 -16.42 -3.91
C THR A 4 -23.56 -16.31 -3.47
N GLU A 5 -24.25 -15.26 -3.91
CA GLU A 5 -25.68 -15.06 -3.68
C GLU A 5 -26.33 -14.63 -4.99
N GLY A 6 -27.18 -15.50 -5.54
CA GLY A 6 -27.64 -15.38 -6.92
C GLY A 6 -26.47 -15.45 -7.91
N SER A 7 -26.35 -14.46 -8.78
CA SER A 7 -25.25 -14.31 -9.74
C SER A 7 -24.10 -13.44 -9.22
N VAL A 8 -24.15 -12.97 -7.96
CA VAL A 8 -23.18 -12.03 -7.41
C VAL A 8 -22.17 -12.75 -6.52
N GLN A 9 -20.88 -12.53 -6.81
CA GLN A 9 -19.76 -13.02 -6.02
C GLN A 9 -19.29 -11.94 -5.04
N TYR A 10 -19.34 -12.25 -3.74
CA TYR A 10 -18.86 -11.39 -2.66
C TYR A 10 -17.52 -11.87 -2.13
N LYS A 11 -16.68 -10.92 -1.71
CA LYS A 11 -15.34 -11.13 -1.14
C LYS A 11 -15.23 -10.48 0.24
N GLY A 12 -14.54 -11.16 1.14
CA GLY A 12 -14.35 -10.71 2.51
C GLY A 12 -13.27 -9.63 2.62
N TYR A 13 -12.14 -9.80 1.95
CA TYR A 13 -10.99 -8.89 2.04
C TYR A 13 -10.20 -8.86 0.73
N ASP A 14 -9.70 -7.70 0.36
CA ASP A 14 -8.77 -7.49 -0.74
C ASP A 14 -7.63 -6.58 -0.26
N TYR A 15 -6.40 -6.86 -0.70
CA TYR A 15 -5.23 -6.03 -0.39
C TYR A 15 -4.93 -5.10 -1.58
N PHE A 16 -4.34 -3.95 -1.28
CA PHE A 16 -4.16 -2.88 -2.28
C PHE A 16 -3.37 -3.32 -3.54
N MET A 17 -2.17 -3.88 -3.36
CA MET A 17 -1.27 -4.28 -4.46
C MET A 17 -0.50 -5.56 -4.11
N PRO A 18 0.01 -6.35 -5.09
CA PRO A 18 0.66 -7.64 -4.83
C PRO A 18 1.72 -7.61 -3.72
N TYR A 19 2.67 -6.67 -3.83
CA TYR A 19 3.77 -6.53 -2.88
C TYR A 19 3.39 -5.79 -1.59
N TRP A 20 2.16 -5.28 -1.50
CA TRP A 20 1.66 -4.53 -0.34
C TRP A 20 1.69 -5.37 0.95
N LEU A 21 1.61 -6.69 0.82
CA LEU A 21 1.74 -7.62 1.94
C LEU A 21 3.17 -7.65 2.51
N GLY A 22 4.20 -7.43 1.70
CA GLY A 22 5.59 -7.35 2.18
C GLY A 22 5.97 -6.01 2.81
N TYR A 23 5.13 -4.98 2.66
CA TYR A 23 5.48 -3.61 3.04
C TYR A 23 5.53 -3.37 4.56
N PRO A 24 4.60 -3.91 5.39
CA PRO A 24 4.73 -3.85 6.85
C PRO A 24 6.04 -4.48 7.37
N LEU A 25 6.59 -5.41 6.61
CA LEU A 25 7.83 -6.10 6.94
C LEU A 25 9.08 -5.33 6.47
N SER A 26 8.93 -4.25 5.69
CA SER A 26 10.00 -3.46 5.06
C SER A 26 10.97 -4.32 4.23
N LEU A 27 10.46 -5.35 3.53
CA LEU A 27 11.30 -6.26 2.77
C LEU A 27 11.87 -5.57 1.52
N PRO A 28 13.20 -5.57 1.32
CA PRO A 28 13.80 -5.05 0.11
C PRO A 28 13.74 -6.08 -1.02
N PHE A 29 13.70 -5.62 -2.27
CA PHE A 29 13.91 -6.49 -3.44
C PHE A 29 15.39 -6.70 -3.75
N VAL A 30 16.24 -5.75 -3.34
CA VAL A 30 17.69 -5.75 -3.55
C VAL A 30 18.37 -5.49 -2.21
N ASP A 31 19.32 -6.33 -1.84
CA ASP A 31 20.22 -6.07 -0.73
C ASP A 31 21.18 -4.94 -1.14
N LYS A 32 21.08 -3.78 -0.48
CA LYS A 32 21.94 -2.61 -0.77
C LYS A 32 23.42 -2.88 -0.57
N SER A 33 23.79 -3.75 0.37
CA SER A 33 25.20 -4.04 0.69
C SER A 33 25.87 -4.85 -0.41
N THR A 34 25.13 -5.77 -1.02
CA THR A 34 25.66 -6.65 -2.09
C THR A 34 25.27 -6.18 -3.49
N GLY A 35 24.25 -5.34 -3.61
CA GLY A 35 23.63 -4.96 -4.88
C GLY A 35 22.99 -6.14 -5.61
N LYS A 36 22.64 -7.21 -4.88
CA LYS A 36 22.01 -8.42 -5.40
C LYS A 36 20.54 -8.49 -5.00
N VAL A 37 19.76 -9.19 -5.81
CA VAL A 37 18.36 -9.48 -5.52
C VAL A 37 18.25 -10.29 -4.23
N ALA A 38 17.27 -9.95 -3.39
CA ALA A 38 17.11 -10.48 -2.04
C ALA A 38 15.69 -11.00 -1.78
N ILE A 39 15.15 -11.79 -2.72
CA ILE A 39 13.77 -12.29 -2.66
C ILE A 39 13.67 -13.76 -2.26
N ASN A 40 14.79 -14.49 -2.29
CA ASN A 40 14.83 -15.91 -1.94
C ASN A 40 15.19 -16.11 -0.46
N ASN A 41 14.29 -15.68 0.42
CA ASN A 41 14.42 -15.84 1.87
C ASN A 41 13.06 -16.11 2.52
N ASP A 42 13.07 -16.51 3.79
CA ASP A 42 11.86 -16.91 4.51
C ASP A 42 10.82 -15.79 4.63
N ALA A 43 11.26 -14.53 4.76
CA ALA A 43 10.33 -13.41 4.90
C ALA A 43 9.53 -13.18 3.59
N TRP A 44 10.22 -13.18 2.45
CA TRP A 44 9.55 -13.11 1.15
C TRP A 44 8.74 -14.36 0.85
N LYS A 45 9.23 -15.54 1.22
CA LYS A 45 8.48 -16.80 1.11
C LYS A 45 7.13 -16.72 1.81
N ASN A 46 7.08 -16.19 3.04
CA ASN A 46 5.85 -15.99 3.79
C ASN A 46 4.89 -15.04 3.07
N VAL A 47 5.40 -13.95 2.48
CA VAL A 47 4.60 -13.00 1.69
C VAL A 47 4.01 -13.68 0.44
N PHE A 48 4.82 -14.41 -0.32
CA PHE A 48 4.37 -15.12 -1.53
C PHE A 48 3.38 -16.24 -1.20
N GLN A 49 3.57 -16.95 -0.08
CA GLN A 49 2.61 -17.92 0.42
C GLN A 49 1.29 -17.26 0.82
N LEU A 50 1.33 -16.10 1.48
CA LEU A 50 0.13 -15.35 1.81
C LEU A 50 -0.59 -14.89 0.54
N MET A 51 0.13 -14.33 -0.43
CA MET A 51 -0.43 -13.96 -1.74
C MET A 51 -1.13 -15.15 -2.41
N LYS A 52 -0.44 -16.30 -2.49
CA LYS A 52 -1.02 -17.53 -3.04
C LYS A 52 -2.25 -17.97 -2.27
N SER A 53 -2.22 -17.90 -0.94
CA SER A 53 -3.36 -18.31 -0.11
C SER A 53 -4.61 -17.47 -0.39
N PHE A 54 -4.47 -16.18 -0.73
CA PHE A 54 -5.59 -15.33 -1.15
C PHE A 54 -6.12 -15.74 -2.52
N GLU A 55 -5.24 -16.06 -3.47
CA GLU A 55 -5.60 -16.46 -4.83
C GLU A 55 -6.23 -17.86 -4.88
N ASP A 56 -5.84 -18.74 -3.96
CA ASP A 56 -6.38 -20.10 -3.85
C ASP A 56 -7.79 -20.13 -3.22
N ILE A 57 -8.29 -19.02 -2.64
CA ILE A 57 -9.66 -18.96 -2.12
C ILE A 57 -10.65 -18.97 -3.31
N PRO A 58 -11.55 -19.97 -3.39
CA PRO A 58 -12.54 -20.02 -4.46
C PRO A 58 -13.42 -18.77 -4.48
N GLY A 59 -13.54 -18.13 -5.65
CA GLY A 59 -14.33 -16.90 -5.83
C GLY A 59 -13.65 -15.61 -5.33
N ASN A 60 -12.35 -15.66 -5.02
CA ASN A 60 -11.57 -14.50 -4.55
C ASN A 60 -10.70 -13.89 -5.65
N GLN A 61 -11.16 -13.92 -6.90
CA GLN A 61 -10.40 -13.32 -7.99
C GLN A 61 -10.19 -11.82 -7.73
N LYS A 62 -9.01 -11.33 -8.13
CA LYS A 62 -8.65 -9.92 -7.97
C LYS A 62 -9.66 -9.05 -8.71
N SER A 63 -10.22 -8.05 -8.04
CA SER A 63 -11.12 -7.11 -8.70
C SER A 63 -10.30 -6.20 -9.64
N PRO A 64 -10.83 -5.82 -10.82
CA PRO A 64 -10.20 -4.80 -11.66
C PRO A 64 -9.97 -3.48 -10.90
N SER A 65 -10.89 -3.15 -10.00
CA SER A 65 -10.76 -2.05 -9.04
C SER A 65 -11.31 -2.50 -7.68
N TYR A 66 -10.43 -2.61 -6.68
CA TYR A 66 -10.84 -2.88 -5.30
C TYR A 66 -11.70 -1.73 -4.75
N ALA A 67 -11.40 -0.49 -5.16
CA ALA A 67 -12.12 0.68 -4.69
C ALA A 67 -13.57 0.65 -5.18
N LYS A 68 -13.78 0.41 -6.48
CA LYS A 68 -15.12 0.24 -7.06
C LYS A 68 -15.88 -0.93 -6.44
N ALA A 69 -15.20 -2.07 -6.26
CA ALA A 69 -15.79 -3.26 -5.63
C ALA A 69 -16.27 -2.98 -4.19
N PHE A 70 -15.57 -2.11 -3.46
CA PHE A 70 -15.93 -1.71 -2.10
C PHE A 70 -17.02 -0.63 -2.07
N THR A 71 -16.87 0.46 -2.83
CA THR A 71 -17.70 1.66 -2.69
C THR A 71 -18.98 1.62 -3.54
N GLU A 72 -18.89 1.12 -4.77
CA GLU A 72 -19.98 1.16 -5.74
C GLU A 72 -20.69 -0.19 -5.86
N ASP A 73 -19.93 -1.24 -6.21
CA ASP A 73 -20.51 -2.56 -6.47
C ASP A 73 -20.91 -3.26 -5.17
N ARG A 74 -20.29 -2.86 -4.05
CA ARG A 74 -20.52 -3.40 -2.70
C ARG A 74 -20.35 -4.92 -2.64
N THR A 75 -19.45 -5.45 -3.46
CA THR A 75 -19.07 -6.87 -3.52
C THR A 75 -17.84 -7.19 -2.68
N LEU A 76 -17.16 -6.17 -2.14
CA LEU A 76 -16.03 -6.31 -1.22
C LEU A 76 -16.39 -5.80 0.18
N ALA A 77 -16.16 -6.62 1.20
CA ALA A 77 -16.51 -6.29 2.59
C ALA A 77 -15.43 -5.49 3.33
N MET A 78 -14.15 -5.74 3.06
CA MET A 78 -13.02 -5.06 3.69
C MET A 78 -11.89 -4.83 2.68
N VAL A 79 -11.17 -3.73 2.84
CA VAL A 79 -10.01 -3.42 2.02
C VAL A 79 -8.88 -2.86 2.88
N GLY A 80 -7.68 -3.46 2.76
CA GLY A 80 -6.46 -2.91 3.33
C GLY A 80 -5.74 -2.05 2.30
N THR A 81 -5.94 -0.73 2.36
CA THR A 81 -5.44 0.23 1.36
C THR A 81 -5.13 1.58 1.99
N ILE A 82 -4.66 2.50 1.15
CA ILE A 82 -4.41 3.91 1.48
C ILE A 82 -5.73 4.70 1.60
N ASN A 83 -5.65 6.03 1.66
CA ASN A 83 -6.81 6.90 1.88
C ASN A 83 -7.91 6.74 0.80
N LEU A 84 -9.09 6.25 1.21
CA LEU A 84 -10.29 6.14 0.37
C LEU A 84 -11.35 7.22 0.65
N PHE A 85 -11.09 8.17 1.55
CA PHE A 85 -12.10 9.16 1.94
C PHE A 85 -12.74 9.89 0.75
N PRO A 86 -12.01 10.34 -0.29
CA PRO A 86 -12.64 11.01 -1.42
C PRO A 86 -13.72 10.15 -2.12
N LEU A 87 -13.48 8.84 -2.28
CA LEU A 87 -14.41 7.92 -2.91
C LEU A 87 -15.60 7.56 -2.00
N LEU A 88 -15.38 7.59 -0.68
CA LEU A 88 -16.41 7.29 0.30
C LEU A 88 -17.45 8.41 0.44
N LYS A 89 -17.18 9.63 -0.04
CA LYS A 89 -18.16 10.73 -0.03
C LYS A 89 -19.45 10.34 -0.76
N GLN A 90 -19.31 9.88 -2.01
CA GLN A 90 -20.46 9.49 -2.84
C GLN A 90 -21.12 8.21 -2.32
N ALA A 91 -20.34 7.21 -1.93
CA ALA A 91 -20.90 5.99 -1.37
C ALA A 91 -21.73 6.28 -0.11
N SER A 92 -21.23 7.16 0.78
CA SER A 92 -21.92 7.55 2.01
C SER A 92 -23.23 8.29 1.74
N SER A 93 -23.26 9.19 0.73
CA SER A 93 -24.50 9.88 0.37
C SER A 93 -25.56 8.94 -0.21
N GLN A 94 -25.15 7.77 -0.72
CA GLN A 94 -26.02 6.68 -1.17
C GLN A 94 -26.32 5.65 -0.07
N GLY A 95 -26.12 6.01 1.20
CA GLY A 95 -26.43 5.17 2.36
C GLY A 95 -25.46 4.01 2.60
N PHE A 96 -24.27 4.00 1.98
CA PHE A 96 -23.28 2.97 2.23
C PHE A 96 -22.77 3.03 3.67
N ARG A 97 -22.91 1.92 4.40
CA ARG A 97 -22.46 1.79 5.78
C ARG A 97 -21.05 1.22 5.80
N TRP A 98 -20.11 2.03 6.26
CA TRP A 98 -18.70 1.65 6.38
C TRP A 98 -18.10 2.19 7.68
N ASN A 99 -16.99 1.59 8.11
CA ASN A 99 -16.20 2.06 9.24
C ASN A 99 -14.73 1.65 9.06
N LEU A 100 -13.87 2.13 9.96
CA LEU A 100 -12.44 1.83 9.97
C LEU A 100 -12.09 0.88 11.13
N ALA A 101 -11.14 0.00 10.84
CA ALA A 101 -10.46 -0.83 11.79
C ALA A 101 -8.95 -0.59 11.68
N GLU A 102 -8.21 -1.09 12.66
CA GLU A 102 -6.76 -1.09 12.60
C GLU A 102 -6.27 -1.92 11.39
N PHE A 103 -5.14 -1.52 10.79
CA PHE A 103 -4.58 -2.24 9.66
C PHE A 103 -4.13 -3.67 10.08
N PRO A 104 -4.40 -4.72 9.26
CA PRO A 104 -3.96 -6.07 9.59
C PRO A 104 -2.44 -6.15 9.78
N SER A 105 -2.00 -6.76 10.88
CA SER A 105 -0.58 -6.83 11.26
C SER A 105 -0.05 -8.27 11.23
N TYR A 106 1.25 -8.39 10.98
CA TYR A 106 1.98 -9.65 11.11
C TYR A 106 2.19 -10.00 12.59
N LYS A 107 2.29 -11.30 12.92
CA LYS A 107 2.48 -11.73 14.33
C LYS A 107 3.83 -11.26 14.88
N GLU A 108 4.85 -11.28 14.03
CA GLU A 108 6.21 -10.83 14.28
C GLU A 108 6.37 -9.31 14.28
N LYS A 109 5.40 -8.57 13.72
CA LYS A 109 5.34 -7.11 13.68
C LYS A 109 3.91 -6.61 13.97
N PRO A 110 3.43 -6.75 15.21
CA PRO A 110 2.08 -6.30 15.59
C PRO A 110 1.99 -4.77 15.52
N HIS A 111 0.81 -4.27 15.17
CA HIS A 111 0.53 -2.82 15.06
C HIS A 111 1.42 -2.10 14.05
N VAL A 112 1.81 -2.79 12.97
CA VAL A 112 2.62 -2.22 11.89
C VAL A 112 1.82 -2.24 10.59
N ALA A 113 1.66 -1.05 10.01
CA ALA A 113 1.04 -0.84 8.71
C ALA A 113 2.13 -0.69 7.62
N PRO A 114 1.75 -0.77 6.33
CA PRO A 114 2.62 -0.35 5.23
C PRO A 114 3.15 1.08 5.44
N PRO A 115 4.26 1.45 4.77
CA PRO A 115 4.79 2.82 4.85
C PRO A 115 3.74 3.81 4.37
N VAL A 116 3.85 5.05 4.86
CA VAL A 116 2.98 6.14 4.43
C VAL A 116 3.17 6.44 2.94
N ASP A 117 2.06 6.79 2.29
CA ASP A 117 2.10 7.40 0.96
C ASP A 117 2.45 8.88 1.10
N LEU A 118 3.58 9.30 0.51
CA LEU A 118 4.17 10.61 0.70
C LEU A 118 3.86 11.52 -0.49
N HIS A 119 3.50 12.76 -0.19
CA HIS A 119 3.44 13.84 -1.18
C HIS A 119 4.61 14.78 -0.93
N GLU A 120 5.50 14.89 -1.90
CA GLU A 120 6.71 15.70 -1.79
C GLU A 120 6.59 16.99 -2.59
N MET A 121 7.12 18.08 -2.04
CA MET A 121 7.31 19.34 -2.76
C MET A 121 8.80 19.60 -2.88
N MET A 122 9.27 19.79 -4.11
CA MET A 122 10.68 20.02 -4.41
C MET A 122 10.85 21.30 -5.22
N VAL A 123 11.93 22.04 -4.94
CA VAL A 123 12.30 23.22 -5.73
C VAL A 123 13.18 22.78 -6.89
N SER A 124 12.78 23.13 -8.12
CA SER A 124 13.61 22.86 -9.29
C SER A 124 14.97 23.57 -9.17
N ARG A 125 16.05 22.85 -9.49
CA ARG A 125 17.41 23.41 -9.54
C ARG A 125 17.52 24.60 -10.51
N THR A 126 16.72 24.60 -11.57
CA THR A 126 16.70 25.65 -12.60
C THR A 126 15.76 26.81 -12.30
N SER A 127 15.06 26.80 -11.16
CA SER A 127 14.16 27.90 -10.78
C SER A 127 14.94 29.20 -10.57
N GLU A 128 14.41 30.31 -11.07
CA GLU A 128 14.89 31.67 -10.78
C GLU A 128 14.32 32.21 -9.46
N PHE A 129 13.32 31.55 -8.87
CA PHE A 129 12.61 31.96 -7.66
C PHE A 129 12.74 30.90 -6.56
N LYS A 130 13.99 30.54 -6.19
CA LYS A 130 14.23 29.43 -5.27
C LYS A 130 13.79 29.77 -3.85
N GLU A 131 14.12 30.98 -3.40
CA GLU A 131 13.82 31.48 -2.07
C GLU A 131 12.30 31.65 -1.89
N GLU A 132 11.59 32.16 -2.89
CA GLU A 132 10.13 32.24 -2.90
C GLU A 132 9.50 30.85 -2.82
N ALA A 133 10.01 29.89 -3.60
CA ALA A 133 9.50 28.52 -3.59
C ALA A 133 9.71 27.85 -2.23
N VAL A 134 10.85 28.08 -1.56
CA VAL A 134 11.08 27.61 -0.18
C VAL A 134 10.09 28.24 0.78
N ARG A 135 9.83 29.56 0.69
CA ARG A 135 8.81 30.22 1.53
C ARG A 135 7.40 29.64 1.35
N VAL A 136 7.04 29.26 0.13
CA VAL A 136 5.76 28.55 -0.12
C VAL A 136 5.74 27.20 0.56
N ILE A 137 6.84 26.43 0.48
CA ILE A 137 6.95 25.13 1.16
C ILE A 137 6.81 25.31 2.68
N GLU A 138 7.48 26.30 3.28
CA GLU A 138 7.38 26.62 4.72
C GLU A 138 5.93 26.92 5.14
N VAL A 139 5.18 27.68 4.34
CA VAL A 139 3.77 27.95 4.60
C VAL A 139 2.95 26.67 4.49
N VAL A 140 3.14 25.87 3.45
CA VAL A 140 2.39 24.62 3.23
C VAL A 140 2.65 23.60 4.35
N THR A 141 3.87 23.56 4.90
CA THR A 141 4.26 22.66 5.99
C THR A 141 4.07 23.26 7.39
N SER A 142 3.60 24.51 7.50
CA SER A 142 3.29 25.15 8.78
C SER A 142 2.18 24.40 9.54
N GLU A 143 2.21 24.51 10.87
CA GLU A 143 1.20 23.89 11.74
C GLU A 143 -0.23 24.31 11.36
N GLU A 144 -0.43 25.60 11.09
CA GLU A 144 -1.74 26.15 10.70
C GLU A 144 -2.27 25.51 9.41
N VAL A 145 -1.46 25.48 8.35
CA VAL A 145 -1.89 24.94 7.06
C VAL A 145 -2.04 23.42 7.12
N GLN A 146 -1.17 22.73 7.86
CA GLN A 146 -1.27 21.30 8.07
C GLN A 146 -2.53 20.93 8.87
N LEU A 147 -2.89 21.71 9.89
CA LEU A 147 -4.16 21.56 10.62
C LEU A 147 -5.36 21.77 9.70
N ILE A 148 -5.37 22.85 8.90
CA ILE A 148 -6.43 23.11 7.93
C ILE A 148 -6.56 21.94 6.94
N SER A 149 -5.43 21.46 6.41
CA SER A 149 -5.36 20.36 5.45
C SER A 149 -5.92 19.07 6.05
N ALA A 150 -5.48 18.69 7.26
CA ALA A 150 -5.93 17.47 7.93
C ALA A 150 -7.45 17.50 8.16
N ARG A 151 -7.98 18.61 8.64
CA ARG A 151 -9.41 18.78 8.90
C ARG A 151 -10.27 18.70 7.65
N LYS A 152 -9.86 19.35 6.55
CA LYS A 152 -10.68 19.53 5.35
C LYS A 152 -10.49 18.46 4.29
N THR A 153 -9.32 17.82 4.25
CA THR A 153 -8.99 16.83 3.21
C THR A 153 -8.96 15.40 3.74
N GLY A 154 -8.86 15.22 5.07
CA GLY A 154 -8.71 13.90 5.68
C GLY A 154 -7.39 13.22 5.29
N ARG A 155 -6.35 14.01 4.99
CA ARG A 155 -4.98 13.54 4.78
C ARG A 155 -4.16 13.78 6.05
N GLY A 156 -3.32 12.81 6.40
CA GLY A 156 -2.40 12.96 7.53
C GLY A 156 -1.43 14.12 7.32
N SER A 157 -0.99 14.72 8.43
CA SER A 157 0.02 15.78 8.40
C SER A 157 1.42 15.21 8.24
N ALA A 158 2.33 15.98 7.65
CA ALA A 158 3.77 15.70 7.67
C ALA A 158 4.45 16.05 9.00
N LEU A 159 3.75 16.74 9.91
CA LEU A 159 4.26 17.11 11.23
C LEU A 159 4.00 15.99 12.23
N ASP A 160 4.99 15.73 13.09
CA ASP A 160 4.83 14.87 14.27
C ASP A 160 4.04 15.63 15.35
N ASN A 161 2.73 15.78 15.12
CA ASN A 161 1.84 16.53 15.99
C ASN A 161 0.50 15.79 16.17
N ARG A 162 0.38 15.11 17.31
CA ARG A 162 -0.83 14.38 17.71
C ARG A 162 -2.10 15.24 17.74
N GLN A 163 -1.99 16.54 18.05
CA GLN A 163 -3.16 17.42 18.06
C GLN A 163 -3.73 17.59 16.65
N ILE A 164 -2.88 17.59 15.60
CA ILE A 164 -3.35 17.61 14.20
C ILE A 164 -3.97 16.26 13.83
N GLU A 165 -3.37 15.14 14.24
CA GLU A 165 -3.91 13.80 14.00
C GLU A 165 -5.32 13.62 14.57
N GLU A 166 -5.57 14.13 15.78
CA GLU A 166 -6.88 14.09 16.44
C GLU A 166 -7.95 14.91 15.69
N GLN A 167 -7.54 15.85 14.83
CA GLN A 167 -8.43 16.68 14.01
C GLN A 167 -8.62 16.15 12.58
N LEU A 168 -8.07 14.98 12.25
CA LEU A 168 -8.15 14.40 10.91
C LEU A 168 -9.61 14.26 10.44
N GLY A 169 -9.95 14.97 9.36
CA GLY A 169 -11.27 14.91 8.76
C GLY A 169 -12.39 15.57 9.57
N ALA A 170 -12.08 16.37 10.60
CA ALA A 170 -13.08 17.00 11.47
C ALA A 170 -14.11 17.85 10.71
N ASP A 171 -13.71 18.48 9.60
CA ASP A 171 -14.57 19.33 8.77
C ASP A 171 -15.23 18.55 7.62
N ILE A 172 -15.18 17.20 7.64
CA ILE A 172 -15.75 16.33 6.61
C ILE A 172 -17.00 15.61 7.16
N PRO A 173 -18.23 16.05 6.80
CA PRO A 173 -19.46 15.57 7.45
C PRO A 173 -19.68 14.05 7.42
N TYR A 174 -19.31 13.37 6.32
CA TYR A 174 -19.51 11.91 6.20
C TYR A 174 -18.49 11.08 7.00
N LEU A 175 -17.49 11.73 7.62
CA LEU A 175 -16.56 11.11 8.55
C LEU A 175 -17.02 11.21 10.01
N HIS A 176 -18.06 12.01 10.30
CA HIS A 176 -18.61 12.11 11.66
C HIS A 176 -19.15 10.76 12.13
N GLY A 177 -18.77 10.37 13.35
CA GLY A 177 -19.11 9.06 13.93
C GLY A 177 -18.33 7.87 13.37
N LYS A 178 -17.37 8.08 12.46
CA LYS A 178 -16.44 7.03 12.01
C LYS A 178 -15.30 6.85 13.00
N ASN A 179 -14.73 5.65 13.03
CA ASN A 179 -13.61 5.29 13.90
C ASN A 179 -12.26 5.78 13.31
N ILE A 180 -12.12 7.09 13.10
CA ILE A 180 -10.92 7.69 12.48
C ILE A 180 -9.65 7.36 13.28
N ALA A 181 -9.75 7.31 14.61
CA ALA A 181 -8.65 6.94 15.50
C ALA A 181 -8.03 5.57 15.22
N ALA A 182 -8.72 4.67 14.50
CA ALA A 182 -8.18 3.37 14.11
C ALA A 182 -6.96 3.45 13.19
N ILE A 183 -6.84 4.53 12.40
CA ILE A 183 -5.71 4.75 11.49
C ILE A 183 -4.40 4.85 12.27
N PHE A 184 -4.45 5.48 13.45
CA PHE A 184 -3.28 5.75 14.29
C PHE A 184 -2.97 4.64 15.30
N LYS A 185 -3.71 3.52 15.26
CA LYS A 185 -3.41 2.34 16.10
C LYS A 185 -2.19 1.57 15.60
N SER A 186 -1.93 1.63 14.29
CA SER A 186 -0.74 1.06 13.68
C SER A 186 0.29 2.14 13.39
N LYS A 187 1.57 1.78 13.52
CA LYS A 187 2.69 2.64 13.09
C LYS A 187 3.08 2.27 11.66
N PRO A 188 3.40 3.26 10.80
CA PRO A 188 3.89 2.96 9.46
C PRO A 188 5.26 2.28 9.55
N ALA A 189 5.44 1.23 8.76
CA ALA A 189 6.75 0.61 8.60
C ALA A 189 7.75 1.61 7.98
N PRO A 190 9.05 1.49 8.29
CA PRO A 190 10.08 2.21 7.56
C PRO A 190 9.95 1.97 6.06
N VAL A 191 10.13 3.03 5.28
CA VAL A 191 10.22 2.92 3.81
C VAL A 191 11.36 1.96 3.49
N ARG A 192 11.04 0.92 2.74
CA ARG A 192 12.03 -0.05 2.27
C ARG A 192 13.03 0.65 1.34
N ASP A 193 14.19 0.04 1.19
CA ASP A 193 15.17 0.47 0.21
C ASP A 193 14.62 0.29 -1.20
N GLU A 194 14.19 1.40 -1.82
CA GLU A 194 13.75 1.42 -3.21
C GLU A 194 14.94 1.69 -4.13
N THR A 195 15.01 0.93 -5.20
CA THR A 195 16.06 1.07 -6.22
C THR A 195 15.44 1.27 -7.59
N LYS A 196 16.19 1.87 -8.53
CA LYS A 196 15.77 2.02 -9.93
C LYS A 196 15.50 0.67 -10.61
N THR A 197 16.02 -0.43 -10.04
CA THR A 197 15.86 -1.79 -10.56
C THR A 197 14.57 -2.48 -10.08
N ASP A 198 13.92 -1.95 -9.04
CA ASP A 198 12.76 -2.58 -8.41
C ASP A 198 11.64 -2.91 -9.40
N ASP A 199 11.32 -2.00 -10.32
CA ASP A 199 10.20 -2.20 -11.24
C ASP A 199 10.44 -3.34 -12.22
N GLN A 200 11.69 -3.51 -12.66
CA GLN A 200 12.04 -4.65 -13.50
C GLN A 200 12.06 -5.96 -12.70
N ILE A 201 12.53 -5.94 -11.45
CA ILE A 201 12.50 -7.11 -10.57
C ILE A 201 11.05 -7.56 -10.33
N LYS A 202 10.14 -6.62 -10.05
CA LYS A 202 8.70 -6.91 -9.89
C LYS A 202 8.11 -7.55 -11.15
N ARG A 203 8.48 -7.09 -12.35
CA ARG A 203 8.02 -7.72 -13.61
C ARG A 203 8.48 -9.16 -13.76
N ILE A 204 9.74 -9.45 -13.39
CA ILE A 204 10.29 -10.82 -13.39
C ILE A 204 9.52 -11.69 -12.38
N ILE A 205 9.31 -11.17 -11.17
CA ILE A 205 8.54 -11.84 -10.12
C ILE A 205 7.12 -12.14 -10.61
N ASP A 206 6.39 -11.15 -11.13
CA ASP A 206 5.00 -11.30 -11.57
C ASP A 206 4.88 -12.38 -12.65
N ARG A 207 5.80 -12.38 -13.63
CA ARG A 207 5.83 -13.37 -14.72
C ARG A 207 6.11 -14.78 -14.19
N ASN A 208 7.07 -14.93 -13.28
CA ASN A 208 7.43 -16.24 -12.74
C ASN A 208 6.40 -16.76 -11.73
N PHE A 209 5.78 -15.87 -10.96
CA PHE A 209 4.71 -16.21 -10.03
C PHE A 209 3.46 -16.73 -10.74
N ALA A 210 3.22 -16.34 -12.00
CA ALA A 210 2.15 -16.94 -12.82
C ALA A 210 2.31 -18.46 -13.00
N GLN A 211 3.55 -18.99 -12.99
CA GLN A 211 3.78 -20.44 -13.03
C GLN A 211 3.39 -21.12 -11.71
N VAL A 212 3.57 -20.42 -10.58
CA VAL A 212 3.09 -20.87 -9.26
C VAL A 212 1.56 -20.92 -9.24
N ARG A 213 0.90 -19.90 -9.80
CA ARG A 213 -0.56 -19.86 -9.94
C ARG A 213 -1.11 -21.05 -10.72
N ASN A 214 -0.42 -21.41 -11.80
CA ASN A 214 -0.80 -22.52 -12.66
C ASN A 214 -0.37 -23.89 -12.11
N GLY A 215 0.25 -23.93 -10.92
CA GLY A 215 0.73 -25.17 -10.30
C GLY A 215 1.91 -25.81 -11.04
N THR A 216 2.59 -25.08 -11.92
CA THR A 216 3.71 -25.58 -12.73
C THR A 216 5.00 -25.70 -11.90
N ILE A 217 5.22 -24.76 -10.97
CA ILE A 217 6.38 -24.75 -10.07
C ILE A 217 5.96 -24.40 -8.64
N ASP A 218 6.70 -24.86 -7.64
CA ASP A 218 6.52 -24.47 -6.24
C ASP A 218 7.16 -23.09 -5.93
N ILE A 219 6.83 -22.53 -4.76
CA ILE A 219 7.32 -21.21 -4.33
C ILE A 219 8.84 -21.16 -4.18
N ASN A 220 9.50 -22.22 -3.71
CA ASN A 220 10.97 -22.23 -3.59
C ASN A 220 11.62 -22.20 -4.98
N THR A 221 11.09 -23.01 -5.91
CA THR A 221 11.54 -23.02 -7.31
C THR A 221 11.34 -21.67 -7.97
N PHE A 222 10.18 -21.03 -7.78
CA PHE A 222 9.89 -19.68 -8.29
C PHE A 222 10.86 -18.62 -7.73
N MET A 223 11.10 -18.60 -6.42
CA MET A 223 11.96 -17.60 -5.79
C MET A 223 13.39 -17.73 -6.31
N ARG A 224 13.92 -18.96 -6.37
CA ARG A 224 15.26 -19.23 -6.91
C ARG A 224 15.39 -18.76 -8.36
N GLN A 225 14.45 -19.15 -9.23
CA GLN A 225 14.49 -18.75 -10.65
C GLN A 225 14.39 -17.24 -10.83
N SER A 226 13.51 -16.58 -10.06
CA SER A 226 13.31 -15.13 -10.14
C SER A 226 14.54 -14.37 -9.66
N GLU A 227 15.19 -14.84 -8.60
CA GLU A 227 16.42 -14.25 -8.09
C GLU A 227 17.59 -14.44 -9.06
N GLU A 228 17.77 -15.64 -9.63
CA GLU A 228 18.81 -15.91 -10.64
C GLU A 228 18.63 -15.02 -11.88
N GLU A 229 17.42 -14.91 -12.40
CA GLU A 229 17.14 -14.12 -13.58
C GLU A 229 17.29 -12.62 -13.33
N ALA A 230 16.76 -12.12 -12.21
CA ALA A 230 16.86 -10.72 -11.87
C ALA A 230 18.31 -10.31 -11.58
N ASN A 231 19.13 -11.17 -10.96
CA ASN A 231 20.56 -10.93 -10.80
C ASN A 231 21.29 -10.86 -12.15
N LYS A 232 21.00 -11.78 -13.09
CA LYS A 232 21.57 -11.72 -14.46
C LYS A 232 21.21 -10.42 -15.17
N TRP A 233 19.97 -9.95 -15.01
CA TRP A 233 19.55 -8.67 -15.57
C TRP A 233 20.31 -7.49 -14.94
N ILE A 234 20.45 -7.45 -13.61
CA ILE A 234 21.24 -6.41 -12.92
C ILE A 234 22.70 -6.41 -13.42
N GLU A 235 23.31 -7.58 -13.58
CA GLU A 235 24.67 -7.70 -14.11
C GLU A 235 24.78 -7.16 -15.55
N ALA A 236 23.79 -7.44 -16.39
CA ALA A 236 23.75 -6.92 -17.75
C ALA A 236 23.59 -5.39 -17.80
N GLU A 237 22.77 -4.80 -16.92
CA GLU A 237 22.62 -3.33 -16.85
C GLU A 237 23.87 -2.62 -16.32
N LYS A 238 24.63 -3.24 -15.41
CA LYS A 238 25.91 -2.67 -14.93
C LYS A 238 26.96 -2.57 -16.03
N ASN A 239 26.83 -3.36 -17.09
CA ASN A 239 27.78 -3.40 -18.21
C ASN A 239 27.36 -2.51 -19.39
N LYS A 240 26.28 -1.74 -19.26
CA LYS A 240 25.84 -0.73 -20.24
C LYS A 240 26.36 0.66 -19.86
#